data_AF-A0A550H7T5-F1
#
_entry.id   AF-A0A550H7T5-F1
#
_cell.length_a   1.000
_cell.length_b   1.000
_cell.length_c   1.000
_cell.angle_alpha   90.00
_cell.angle_beta   90.00
_cell.angle_gamma   90.00
#
_symmetry.space_group_name_H-M   'P 1'
#
loop_
_entity.id
_entity.type
_entity.pdbx_description
1 polymer ?
#
loop_
_entity_poly.entity_id
_entity_poly.type
_entity_poly.pdbx_seq_one_letter_code
_entity_poly.pdbx_strand_id
1 'polypeptide(L)' 'ILNLQDRIGSFEPGKDADIIVWSGHPFDFYSEVTEAYINGKKVPLE' A
#
# COMPACT_ATOMS: atom_id res chain seq x y z
N ILE A 1 -0.29 -17.81 5.96
CA ILE A 1 -1.42 -18.05 5.00
C ILE A 1 -0.91 -18.11 3.56
N LEU A 2 -0.16 -17.13 3.05
CA LEU A 2 0.34 -17.16 1.66
C LEU A 2 1.85 -17.41 1.49
N ASN A 3 2.62 -17.46 2.58
CA ASN A 3 4.09 -17.58 2.57
C ASN A 3 4.82 -16.52 1.71
N LEU A 4 4.30 -15.29 1.73
CA LEU A 4 4.84 -14.14 0.99
C LEU A 4 5.34 -13.02 1.93
N GLN A 5 5.58 -13.33 3.21
CA GLN A 5 6.01 -12.35 4.21
C GLN A 5 7.31 -11.63 3.86
N ASP A 6 8.17 -12.27 3.06
CA ASP A 6 9.45 -11.70 2.60
C ASP A 6 9.26 -10.69 1.46
N ARG A 7 8.03 -10.59 0.92
CA ARG A 7 7.69 -9.72 -0.21
C ARG A 7 6.64 -8.67 0.12
N ILE A 8 5.60 -9.02 0.87
CA ILE A 8 4.43 -8.14 1.08
C ILE A 8 3.92 -8.18 2.52
N GLY A 9 3.09 -7.19 2.87
CA GLY A 9 2.31 -7.18 4.11
C GLY A 9 2.93 -6.41 5.27
N SER A 10 4.14 -5.86 5.11
CA SER A 10 4.69 -4.85 6.02
C SER A 10 5.62 -3.90 5.28
N PHE A 11 5.93 -2.76 5.90
CA PHE A 11 6.79 -1.74 5.33
C PHE A 11 8.22 -1.89 5.87
N GLU A 12 9.00 -2.74 5.22
CA GLU A 12 10.36 -3.10 5.58
C GLU A 12 11.28 -3.10 4.35
N PRO A 13 12.57 -2.74 4.49
CA PRO A 13 13.52 -2.83 3.38
C PRO A 13 13.62 -4.23 2.77
N GLY A 14 13.73 -4.30 1.45
CA GLY A 14 13.83 -5.55 0.69
C GLY A 14 12.50 -6.15 0.23
N LYS A 15 11.37 -5.59 0.68
CA LYS A 15 10.03 -5.97 0.25
C LYS A 15 9.58 -5.23 -1.01
N ASP A 16 8.52 -5.74 -1.63
CA ASP A 16 7.87 -5.11 -2.77
C ASP A 16 7.31 -3.75 -2.34
N ALA A 17 7.55 -2.72 -3.15
CA ALA A 17 7.10 -1.35 -2.87
C ALA A 17 5.62 -1.16 -3.22
N ASP A 18 4.77 -1.95 -2.57
CA ASP A 18 3.32 -1.87 -2.65
C ASP A 18 2.79 -0.98 -1.52
N ILE A 19 2.39 0.25 -1.86
CA ILE A 19 2.13 1.32 -0.91
C ILE A 19 0.83 2.03 -1.26
N ILE A 20 -0.01 2.26 -0.26
CA ILE A 20 -1.22 3.08 -0.36
C ILE A 20 -1.05 4.32 0.51
N VAL A 21 -1.28 5.49 -0.07
CA VAL A 21 -1.28 6.77 0.64
C VAL A 21 -2.73 7.16 0.92
N TRP A 22 -3.08 7.27 2.20
CA TRP A 22 -4.41 7.68 2.65
C TRP A 22 -4.41 9.16 3.04
N SER A 23 -5.56 9.84 2.87
CA SER A 23 -5.75 11.22 3.35
C SER A 23 -5.79 11.32 4.89
N GLY A 24 -6.01 10.20 5.57
CA GLY A 24 -6.06 10.09 7.03
C GLY A 24 -5.87 8.64 7.49
N HIS A 25 -6.37 8.32 8.69
CA HIS A 25 -6.25 6.96 9.22
C HIS A 25 -7.11 5.99 8.39
N PRO A 26 -6.60 4.82 7.97
CA PRO A 26 -7.33 3.90 7.07
C PRO A 26 -8.68 3.37 7.60
N PHE A 27 -8.92 3.48 8.91
CA PHE A 27 -10.19 3.09 9.56
C PHE A 27 -11.13 4.26 9.84
N ASP A 28 -10.77 5.48 9.43
CA ASP A 28 -11.70 6.60 9.43
C ASP A 28 -12.57 6.55 8.16
N PHE A 29 -13.88 6.69 8.35
CA PHE A 29 -14.88 6.62 7.28
C PHE A 29 -14.70 7.70 6.21
N TYR A 30 -14.11 8.85 6.57
CA TYR A 30 -13.87 9.95 5.64
C TYR A 30 -12.49 9.90 4.97
N SER A 31 -11.65 8.93 5.34
CA SER A 31 -10.34 8.79 4.70
C SER A 31 -10.48 8.15 3.33
N GLU A 32 -9.78 8.72 2.36
CA GLU A 32 -9.77 8.29 0.97
C GLU A 32 -8.35 7.87 0.58
N VAL A 33 -8.25 6.94 -0.36
CA VAL A 33 -6.99 6.62 -1.01
C VAL A 33 -6.63 7.78 -1.94
N THR A 34 -5.48 8.40 -1.71
CA THR A 34 -4.99 9.54 -2.49
C THR A 34 -3.97 9.12 -3.53
N GLU A 35 -3.18 8.08 -3.24
CA GLU A 35 -2.24 7.49 -4.18
C GLU A 35 -2.11 5.98 -3.94
N ALA A 36 -1.86 5.24 -5.02
CA ALA A 36 -1.50 3.83 -4.96
C ALA A 36 -0.24 3.57 -5.78
N TYR A 37 0.64 2.76 -5.22
CA TYR A 37 1.87 2.30 -5.86
C TYR A 37 1.91 0.77 -5.81
N ILE A 38 2.23 0.15 -6.94
CA ILE A 38 2.44 -1.29 -7.05
C ILE A 38 3.82 -1.51 -7.66
N ASN A 39 4.67 -2.30 -6.99
CA ASN A 39 6.08 -2.47 -7.35
C ASN A 39 6.80 -1.13 -7.59
N GLY A 40 6.51 -0.12 -6.76
CA GLY A 40 7.11 1.22 -6.85
C GLY A 40 6.60 2.09 -7.99
N LYS A 41 5.58 1.66 -8.75
CA LYS A 41 4.98 2.44 -9.84
C LYS A 41 3.63 2.98 -9.42
N LYS A 42 3.40 4.27 -9.64
CA LYS A 42 2.09 4.91 -9.42
C LYS A 42 1.05 4.29 -10.34
N VAL A 43 -0.07 3.87 -9.79
CA VAL A 43 -1.23 3.35 -10.54
C VAL A 43 -2.39 4.35 -10.48
N PRO A 44 -3.21 4.44 -11.55
CA PRO A 44 -4.37 5.33 -11.55
C PRO A 44 -5.40 4.88 -10.52
N LEU A 45 -6.02 5.85 -9.86
CA LEU A 45 -7.21 5.66 -9.03
C LEU A 45 -8.40 6.00 -9.94
N GLU A 46 -9.14 4.98 -10.36
CA GLU A 46 -10.39 5.13 -11.11
C GLU A 46 -11.59 5.23 -10.17
#